data_AF-A0AAE1T0E0-F1
#
_entry.id   AF-A0AAE1T0E0-F1
#
_cell.length_a   1.000
_cell.length_b   1.000
_cell.length_c   1.000
_cell.angle_alpha   90.00
_cell.angle_beta   90.00
_cell.angle_gamma   90.00
#
_symmetry.space_group_name_H-M   'P 1'
#
loop_
_entity.id
_entity.type
_entity.pdbx_description
1 polymer ?
#
loop_
_entity_poly.entity_id
_entity_poly.type
_entity_poly.pdbx_seq_one_letter_code
_entity_poly.pdbx_strand_id
1 'polypeptide(L)'
;MTRTLNPNVMVGALAHWSNLSSRVGKRCRLMLLLRYAAILGSSPADRIPLRPWFNDVFSTDISDKCENVLSRLSEKHGCKMVEIVIPELHEMRIAHIISIGSEALCALTPDCDDGKGERLTYDTRTNLALFRSFTAAHYVAAQRLRRRLMYFHMEIFKNVDIIVTPTTGMTAPRIPPSALKVGETNLQVSGNLMRFIINANLLRLPAVTIPVGYDKQGLPIGMQLIGRPWCEASILRLAATIEETCAEPKKKPLQYYDILKGN
;
A
#
# COMPACT_ATOMS: atom_id res chain seq x y z
N MET A 1 13.08 -5.19 -1.44
CA MET A 1 13.10 -4.01 -2.33
C MET A 1 14.20 -4.20 -3.36
N THR A 2 13.97 -3.90 -4.63
CA THR A 2 14.96 -4.03 -5.73
C THR A 2 14.87 -2.83 -6.68
N ARG A 3 15.93 -2.56 -7.45
CA ARG A 3 15.97 -1.42 -8.40
C ARG A 3 15.23 -1.70 -9.72
N THR A 4 15.14 -2.96 -10.12
CA THR A 4 14.48 -3.41 -11.35
C THR A 4 13.62 -4.62 -11.05
N LEU A 5 12.58 -4.80 -11.86
CA LEU A 5 11.71 -5.95 -11.78
C LEU A 5 12.22 -7.04 -12.72
N ASN A 6 12.74 -8.12 -12.13
CA ASN A 6 12.87 -9.40 -12.82
C ASN A 6 11.88 -10.39 -12.18
N PRO A 7 10.70 -10.62 -12.79
CA PRO A 7 9.66 -11.45 -12.19
C PRO A 7 10.13 -12.87 -11.86
N ASN A 8 11.01 -13.45 -12.67
CA ASN A 8 11.52 -14.81 -12.48
C ASN A 8 12.40 -14.92 -11.23
N VAL A 9 13.25 -13.92 -10.99
CA VAL A 9 14.09 -13.86 -9.79
C VAL A 9 13.25 -13.57 -8.54
N MET A 10 12.28 -12.67 -8.66
CA MET A 10 11.49 -12.22 -7.51
C MET A 10 10.47 -13.26 -7.04
N VAL A 11 9.78 -13.96 -7.96
CA VAL A 11 8.83 -15.03 -7.58
C VAL A 11 9.56 -16.19 -6.92
N GLY A 12 10.75 -16.58 -7.43
CA GLY A 12 11.57 -17.64 -6.84
C GLY A 12 11.98 -17.32 -5.39
N ALA A 13 12.36 -16.06 -5.12
CA ALA A 13 12.71 -15.62 -3.76
C ALA A 13 11.52 -15.62 -2.79
N LEU A 14 10.30 -15.34 -3.27
CA LEU A 14 9.09 -15.29 -2.44
C LEU A 14 8.49 -16.68 -2.16
N ALA A 15 8.67 -17.65 -3.07
CA ALA A 15 8.07 -18.98 -2.95
C ALA A 15 8.55 -19.79 -1.73
N HIS A 16 9.74 -19.49 -1.20
CA HIS A 16 10.30 -20.17 -0.02
C HIS A 16 9.54 -19.91 1.30
N TRP A 17 8.69 -18.89 1.36
CA TRP A 17 7.88 -18.58 2.55
C TRP A 17 6.60 -19.43 2.70
N SER A 18 6.26 -20.23 1.70
CA SER A 18 5.03 -21.03 1.70
C SER A 18 5.06 -22.26 2.64
N ASN A 19 6.23 -22.66 3.15
CA ASN A 19 6.36 -23.85 4.03
C ASN A 19 5.92 -23.63 5.48
N LEU A 20 5.69 -22.38 5.93
CA LEU A 20 5.20 -22.07 7.28
C LEU A 20 3.69 -21.77 7.35
N SER A 21 3.02 -21.58 6.20
CA SER A 21 1.59 -21.27 6.11
C SER A 21 0.82 -22.45 5.49
N SER A 22 0.56 -23.50 6.26
CA SER A 22 0.06 -24.79 5.78
C SER A 22 -1.41 -24.84 5.33
N ARG A 23 -2.15 -23.73 5.19
CA ARG A 23 -3.55 -23.78 4.70
C ARG A 23 -3.91 -22.58 3.83
N VAL A 24 -4.63 -22.88 2.74
CA VAL A 24 -5.30 -21.98 1.77
C VAL A 24 -4.49 -21.67 0.50
N GLY A 25 -4.31 -22.69 -0.35
CA GLY A 25 -3.98 -22.52 -1.76
C GLY A 25 -5.21 -22.74 -2.64
N LYS A 26 -5.75 -21.68 -3.27
CA LYS A 26 -6.59 -21.81 -4.46
C LYS A 26 -5.86 -21.14 -5.62
N ARG A 27 -5.63 -21.90 -6.70
CA ARG A 27 -4.98 -21.44 -7.93
C ARG A 27 -5.79 -20.31 -8.57
N CYS A 28 -5.10 -19.21 -8.91
CA CYS A 28 -5.62 -18.07 -9.65
C CYS A 28 -6.02 -18.56 -11.07
N ARG A 29 -7.33 -18.62 -11.40
CA ARG A 29 -7.81 -18.81 -12.79
C ARG A 29 -8.12 -17.44 -13.39
N LEU A 30 -7.66 -17.24 -14.63
CA LEU A 30 -8.03 -16.12 -15.50
C LEU A 30 -9.49 -16.35 -15.95
N MET A 31 -10.42 -15.45 -15.62
CA MET A 31 -11.77 -15.49 -16.21
C MET A 31 -12.41 -14.09 -16.16
N LEU A 32 -12.76 -13.58 -17.34
CA LEU A 32 -13.56 -12.37 -17.54
C LEU A 32 -15.01 -12.60 -17.10
N LEU A 33 -15.65 -11.60 -16.47
CA LEU A 33 -16.93 -10.99 -16.91
C LEU A 33 -17.45 -9.96 -15.89
N LEU A 34 -17.98 -8.86 -16.42
CA LEU A 34 -18.68 -7.77 -15.74
C LEU A 34 -19.86 -8.24 -14.89
N ARG A 35 -20.04 -7.65 -13.69
CA ARG A 35 -21.34 -7.19 -13.16
C ARG A 35 -21.16 -6.23 -11.98
N TYR A 36 -21.70 -5.03 -12.12
CA TYR A 36 -21.90 -4.07 -11.04
C TYR A 36 -22.73 -4.73 -9.93
N ALA A 37 -22.15 -4.93 -8.75
CA ALA A 37 -22.87 -5.41 -7.58
C ALA A 37 -22.94 -4.27 -6.56
N ALA A 38 -24.14 -3.78 -6.30
CA ALA A 38 -24.40 -2.90 -5.17
C ALA A 38 -23.95 -3.63 -3.89
N ILE A 39 -22.91 -3.12 -3.25
CA ILE A 39 -22.41 -3.68 -1.98
C ILE A 39 -23.47 -3.39 -0.91
N LEU A 40 -24.23 -4.42 -0.54
CA LEU A 40 -25.21 -4.37 0.55
C LEU A 40 -24.45 -4.24 1.88
N GLY A 41 -24.68 -3.15 2.63
CA GLY A 41 -24.21 -3.03 4.03
C GLY A 41 -23.51 -1.72 4.43
N SER A 42 -23.11 -0.87 3.48
CA SER A 42 -22.55 0.46 3.78
C SER A 42 -23.54 1.58 3.41
N SER A 43 -23.60 2.62 4.25
CA SER A 43 -24.38 3.85 3.96
C SER A 43 -23.91 4.45 2.62
N PRO A 44 -24.81 4.99 1.78
CA PRO A 44 -24.44 5.61 0.52
C PRO A 44 -23.38 6.73 0.65
N ALA A 45 -23.32 7.40 1.80
CA ALA A 45 -22.37 8.47 2.09
C ALA A 45 -20.91 7.99 2.30
N ASP A 46 -20.70 6.71 2.63
CA ASP A 46 -19.38 6.15 2.97
C ASP A 46 -18.72 5.42 1.78
N ARG A 47 -19.31 5.56 0.59
CA ARG A 47 -18.88 4.94 -0.66
C ARG A 47 -18.09 5.95 -1.48
N ILE A 48 -16.78 5.93 -1.35
CA ILE A 48 -15.91 6.76 -2.18
C ILE A 48 -15.56 5.95 -3.44
N PRO A 49 -15.94 6.42 -4.65
CA PRO A 49 -15.46 5.79 -5.87
C PRO A 49 -13.92 5.83 -5.91
N LEU A 50 -13.30 4.86 -6.58
CA LEU A 50 -11.85 4.75 -6.62
C LEU A 50 -11.24 6.02 -7.19
N ARG A 51 -11.87 6.66 -8.19
CA ARG A 51 -11.30 7.84 -8.84
C ARG A 51 -11.16 9.07 -7.93
N PRO A 52 -12.16 9.48 -7.14
CA PRO A 52 -11.97 10.45 -6.07
C PRO A 52 -10.87 10.08 -5.07
N TRP A 53 -10.78 8.80 -4.67
CA TRP A 53 -9.71 8.37 -3.76
C TRP A 53 -8.32 8.41 -4.41
N PHE A 54 -8.22 7.98 -5.67
CA PHE A 54 -7.00 8.02 -6.49
C PHE A 54 -6.46 9.44 -6.68
N ASN A 55 -7.38 10.41 -6.80
CA ASN A 55 -7.06 11.84 -6.93
C ASN A 55 -6.93 12.56 -5.58
N ASP A 56 -7.17 11.86 -4.46
CA ASP A 56 -6.98 12.40 -3.11
C ASP A 56 -5.48 12.35 -2.76
N VAL A 57 -4.72 13.21 -3.43
CA VAL A 57 -3.27 13.35 -3.34
C VAL A 57 -2.91 14.82 -3.06
N PHE A 58 -1.77 15.05 -2.43
CA PHE A 58 -1.25 16.38 -2.10
C PHE A 58 -0.87 17.20 -3.35
N SER A 59 -0.45 16.53 -4.42
CA SER A 59 -0.11 17.15 -5.71
C SER A 59 -0.70 16.34 -6.86
N THR A 60 -1.36 17.02 -7.80
CA THR A 60 -1.96 16.39 -8.99
C THR A 60 -0.91 15.76 -9.90
N ASP A 61 0.36 16.19 -9.84
CA ASP A 61 1.45 15.57 -10.59
C ASP A 61 1.51 14.04 -10.33
N ILE A 62 1.13 13.60 -9.13
CA ILE A 62 1.08 12.19 -8.71
C ILE A 62 -0.03 11.44 -9.45
N SER A 63 -1.27 11.93 -9.35
CA SER A 63 -2.42 11.31 -10.00
C SER A 63 -2.27 11.36 -11.53
N ASP A 64 -1.81 12.49 -12.07
CA ASP A 64 -1.62 12.67 -13.51
C ASP A 64 -0.58 11.71 -14.06
N LYS A 65 0.53 11.47 -13.34
CA LYS A 65 1.54 10.48 -13.78
C LYS A 65 1.01 9.06 -13.75
N CYS A 66 0.27 8.70 -12.70
CA CYS A 66 -0.34 7.38 -12.63
C CYS A 66 -1.38 7.18 -13.75
N GLU A 67 -2.26 8.17 -14.00
CA GLU A 67 -3.27 8.12 -15.06
C GLU A 67 -2.62 8.00 -16.45
N ASN A 68 -1.55 8.76 -16.72
CA ASN A 68 -0.81 8.65 -17.97
C ASN A 68 -0.26 7.23 -18.21
N VAL A 69 0.20 6.55 -17.16
CA VAL A 69 0.65 5.16 -17.26
C VAL A 69 -0.52 4.22 -17.53
N LEU A 70 -1.67 4.44 -16.90
CA LEU A 70 -2.89 3.65 -17.16
C LEU A 70 -3.39 3.81 -18.60
N SER A 71 -3.39 5.04 -19.13
CA SER A 71 -3.75 5.32 -20.53
C SER A 71 -2.83 4.59 -21.50
N ARG A 72 -1.50 4.67 -21.30
CA ARG A 72 -0.52 3.95 -22.13
C ARG A 72 -0.67 2.43 -22.04
N LEU A 73 -1.00 1.90 -20.86
CA LEU A 73 -1.24 0.48 -20.66
C LEU A 73 -2.48 0.02 -21.43
N SER A 74 -3.56 0.81 -21.39
CA SER A 74 -4.77 0.57 -22.18
C SER A 74 -4.49 0.61 -23.69
N GLU A 75 -3.77 1.63 -24.17
CA GLU A 75 -3.43 1.80 -25.60
C GLU A 75 -2.56 0.67 -26.14
N LYS A 76 -1.52 0.27 -25.39
CA LYS A 76 -0.54 -0.73 -25.87
C LYS A 76 -0.99 -2.16 -25.68
N HIS A 77 -1.70 -2.45 -24.59
CA HIS A 77 -1.99 -3.82 -24.16
C HIS A 77 -3.49 -4.13 -24.07
N GLY A 78 -4.36 -3.17 -24.40
CA GLY A 78 -5.82 -3.36 -24.40
C GLY A 78 -6.42 -3.53 -23.00
N CYS A 79 -5.71 -3.12 -21.95
CA CYS A 79 -6.19 -3.25 -20.57
C CYS A 79 -7.41 -2.36 -20.34
N LYS A 80 -8.51 -2.96 -19.87
CA LYS A 80 -9.75 -2.23 -19.56
C LYS A 80 -9.70 -1.64 -18.16
N MET A 81 -9.93 -0.34 -18.06
CA MET A 81 -10.11 0.33 -16.77
C MET A 81 -11.55 0.21 -16.33
N VAL A 82 -11.76 -0.31 -15.12
CA VAL A 82 -13.09 -0.49 -14.52
C VAL A 82 -13.14 0.35 -13.26
N GLU A 83 -14.11 1.26 -13.20
CA GLU A 83 -14.36 2.03 -11.98
C GLU A 83 -14.89 1.09 -10.88
N ILE A 84 -14.27 1.16 -9.71
CA ILE A 84 -14.70 0.41 -8.52
C ILE A 84 -15.00 1.39 -7.39
N VAL A 85 -15.64 0.90 -6.33
CA VAL A 85 -15.88 1.67 -5.10
C VAL A 85 -15.31 0.88 -3.94
N ILE A 86 -14.44 1.51 -3.14
CA ILE A 86 -13.94 0.92 -1.90
C ILE A 86 -14.65 1.62 -0.75
N PRO A 87 -15.67 1.00 -0.14
CA PRO A 87 -16.39 1.60 0.98
C PRO A 87 -15.52 1.58 2.25
N GLU A 88 -15.88 2.45 3.21
CA GLU A 88 -15.36 2.39 4.58
C GLU A 88 -13.83 2.55 4.70
N LEU A 89 -13.26 3.44 3.89
CA LEU A 89 -11.83 3.76 3.95
C LEU A 89 -11.42 4.31 5.32
N HIS A 90 -12.30 5.02 6.04
CA HIS A 90 -12.01 5.55 7.36
C HIS A 90 -11.89 4.45 8.42
N GLU A 91 -12.87 3.54 8.45
CA GLU A 91 -12.90 2.37 9.32
C GLU A 91 -11.71 1.46 9.06
N MET A 92 -11.30 1.32 7.79
CA MET A 92 -10.11 0.58 7.42
C MET A 92 -8.85 1.17 8.06
N ARG A 93 -8.69 2.50 8.09
CA ARG A 93 -7.56 3.15 8.78
C ARG A 93 -7.58 2.89 10.27
N ILE A 94 -8.76 2.99 10.90
CA ILE A 94 -8.94 2.72 12.35
C ILE A 94 -8.60 1.25 12.68
N ALA A 95 -9.15 0.31 11.91
CA ALA A 95 -8.90 -1.11 12.12
C ALA A 95 -7.41 -1.45 11.95
N HIS A 96 -6.74 -0.80 11.00
CA HIS A 96 -5.31 -0.97 10.77
C HIS A 96 -4.47 -0.47 11.96
N ILE A 97 -4.65 0.78 12.41
CA ILE A 97 -3.84 1.34 13.51
C ILE A 97 -4.02 0.58 14.81
N ILE A 98 -5.24 0.13 15.13
CA ILE A 98 -5.49 -0.72 16.30
C ILE A 98 -4.79 -2.06 16.15
N SER A 99 -4.91 -2.71 14.99
CA SER A 99 -4.32 -4.04 14.77
C SER A 99 -2.80 -4.03 14.89
N ILE A 100 -2.12 -3.09 14.22
CA ILE A 100 -0.65 -3.00 14.27
C ILE A 100 -0.15 -2.43 15.60
N GLY A 101 -0.85 -1.44 16.15
CA GLY A 101 -0.46 -0.78 17.40
C GLY A 101 -0.58 -1.70 18.61
N SER A 102 -1.66 -2.50 18.69
CA SER A 102 -1.82 -3.50 19.75
C SER A 102 -0.73 -4.57 19.70
N GLU A 103 -0.36 -5.04 18.50
CA GLU A 103 0.71 -6.03 18.34
C GLU A 103 2.08 -5.44 18.76
N ALA A 104 2.40 -4.24 18.28
CA ALA A 104 3.64 -3.55 18.60
C ALA A 104 3.76 -3.27 20.10
N LEU A 105 2.67 -2.80 20.73
CA LEU A 105 2.64 -2.57 22.17
C LEU A 105 2.86 -3.87 22.93
N CYS A 106 2.11 -4.93 22.61
CA CYS A 106 2.24 -6.23 23.26
C CYS A 106 3.68 -6.76 23.23
N ALA A 107 4.34 -6.66 22.07
CA ALA A 107 5.72 -7.11 21.89
C ALA A 107 6.73 -6.28 22.72
N LEU A 108 6.48 -4.99 22.91
CA LEU A 108 7.40 -4.06 23.60
C LEU A 108 7.08 -3.87 25.09
N THR A 109 5.91 -4.30 25.56
CA THR A 109 5.50 -4.12 26.96
C THR A 109 6.51 -4.68 27.96
N PRO A 110 7.03 -5.93 27.83
CA PRO A 110 7.98 -6.47 28.80
C PRO A 110 9.24 -5.61 28.95
N ASP A 111 9.80 -5.14 27.83
CA ASP A 111 10.98 -4.25 27.86
C ASP A 111 10.66 -2.87 28.44
N CYS A 112 9.45 -2.35 28.18
CA CYS A 112 9.02 -1.08 28.74
C CYS A 112 8.83 -1.16 30.27
N ASP A 113 8.28 -2.27 30.76
CA ASP A 113 8.04 -2.52 32.18
C ASP A 113 9.37 -2.73 32.94
N ASP A 114 10.39 -3.27 32.26
CA ASP A 114 11.78 -3.33 32.74
C ASP A 114 12.50 -1.95 32.75
N GLY A 115 11.79 -0.85 32.48
CA GLY A 115 12.33 0.50 32.44
C GLY A 115 13.09 0.86 31.16
N LYS A 116 13.19 -0.05 30.17
CA LYS A 116 13.90 0.25 28.90
C LYS A 116 13.10 1.18 27.99
N GLY A 117 11.84 1.46 28.32
CA GLY A 117 10.97 2.37 27.57
C GLY A 117 11.51 3.80 27.47
N GLU A 118 12.32 4.25 28.43
CA GLU A 118 12.95 5.58 28.40
C GLU A 118 13.99 5.73 27.28
N ARG A 119 14.55 4.60 26.81
CA ARG A 119 15.55 4.57 25.72
C ARG A 119 14.91 4.70 24.34
N LEU A 120 13.59 4.61 24.25
CA LEU A 120 12.86 4.78 23.00
C LEU A 120 12.77 6.25 22.61
N THR A 121 12.72 6.51 21.30
CA THR A 121 12.56 7.88 20.78
C THR A 121 11.21 8.47 21.22
N TYR A 122 11.13 9.81 21.28
CA TYR A 122 9.89 10.49 21.65
C TYR A 122 8.72 10.14 20.72
N ASP A 123 8.98 9.95 19.42
CA ASP A 123 7.95 9.52 18.47
C ASP A 123 7.42 8.11 18.80
N THR A 124 8.31 7.14 19.11
CA THR A 124 7.88 5.80 19.51
C THR A 124 7.09 5.84 20.82
N ARG A 125 7.56 6.60 21.81
CA ARG A 125 6.87 6.77 23.10
C ARG A 125 5.49 7.40 22.93
N THR A 126 5.34 8.36 22.02
CA THR A 126 4.06 8.97 21.67
C THR A 126 3.09 7.95 21.09
N ASN A 127 3.55 7.12 20.14
CA ASN A 127 2.74 6.05 19.57
C ASN A 127 2.38 4.97 20.61
N LEU A 128 3.32 4.56 21.47
CA LEU A 128 3.02 3.60 22.54
C LEU A 128 2.00 4.14 23.55
N ALA A 129 2.05 5.44 23.88
CA ALA A 129 1.04 6.06 24.72
C ALA A 129 -0.35 6.00 24.08
N LEU A 130 -0.45 6.28 22.77
CA LEU A 130 -1.70 6.08 22.01
C LEU A 130 -2.14 4.61 22.04
N PHE A 131 -1.26 3.66 21.77
CA PHE A 131 -1.62 2.23 21.70
C PHE A 131 -2.10 1.68 23.04
N ARG A 132 -1.57 2.17 24.16
CA ARG A 132 -2.06 1.82 25.51
C ARG A 132 -3.51 2.23 25.75
N SER A 133 -4.03 3.21 25.01
CA SER A 133 -5.45 3.59 25.10
C SER A 133 -6.40 2.59 24.43
N PHE A 134 -5.89 1.66 23.60
CA PHE A 134 -6.72 0.68 22.92
C PHE A 134 -7.14 -0.44 23.88
N THR A 135 -8.45 -0.70 23.92
CA THR A 135 -9.02 -1.76 24.75
C THR A 135 -9.11 -3.08 23.98
N ALA A 136 -9.28 -4.19 24.69
CA ALA A 136 -9.58 -5.49 24.07
C ALA A 136 -10.86 -5.42 23.20
N ALA A 137 -11.86 -4.64 23.61
CA ALA A 137 -13.08 -4.42 22.84
C ALA A 137 -12.80 -3.70 21.50
N HIS A 138 -11.92 -2.68 21.51
CA HIS A 138 -11.48 -2.01 20.28
C HIS A 138 -10.78 -2.99 19.33
N TYR A 139 -9.92 -3.86 19.84
CA TYR A 139 -9.25 -4.87 19.02
C TYR A 139 -10.24 -5.86 18.39
N VAL A 140 -11.19 -6.37 19.17
CA VAL A 140 -12.24 -7.28 18.65
C VAL A 140 -13.10 -6.57 17.58
N ALA A 141 -13.44 -5.30 17.79
CA ALA A 141 -14.16 -4.50 16.80
C ALA A 141 -13.33 -4.30 15.51
N ALA A 142 -12.03 -4.01 15.63
CA ALA A 142 -11.12 -3.90 14.49
C ALA A 142 -11.04 -5.19 13.67
N GLN A 143 -11.01 -6.37 14.31
CA GLN A 143 -11.01 -7.65 13.59
C GLN A 143 -12.35 -7.94 12.88
N ARG A 144 -13.48 -7.46 13.43
CA ARG A 144 -14.79 -7.52 12.74
C ARG A 144 -14.81 -6.63 11.49
N LEU A 145 -14.28 -5.41 11.61
CA LEU A 145 -14.08 -4.50 10.46
C LEU A 145 -13.20 -5.14 9.40
N ARG A 146 -12.07 -5.73 9.80
CA ARG A 146 -11.16 -6.45 8.89
C ARG A 146 -11.88 -7.52 8.07
N ARG A 147 -12.76 -8.31 8.69
CA ARG A 147 -13.56 -9.32 7.98
C ARG A 147 -14.52 -8.68 6.96
N ARG A 148 -15.22 -7.61 7.35
CA ARG A 148 -16.13 -6.86 6.47
C ARG A 148 -15.40 -6.25 5.27
N LEU A 149 -14.26 -5.62 5.52
CA LEU A 149 -13.42 -5.00 4.48
C LEU A 149 -12.84 -6.04 3.53
N MET A 150 -12.43 -7.21 4.04
CA MET A 150 -12.01 -8.35 3.22
C MET A 150 -13.13 -8.81 2.28
N TYR A 151 -14.36 -8.92 2.79
CA TYR A 151 -15.52 -9.28 1.97
C TYR A 151 -15.70 -8.28 0.80
N PHE A 152 -15.66 -6.98 1.07
CA PHE A 152 -15.76 -5.97 0.00
C PHE A 152 -14.65 -6.10 -1.05
N HIS A 153 -13.40 -6.32 -0.63
CA HIS A 153 -12.31 -6.52 -1.58
C HIS A 153 -12.47 -7.79 -2.41
N MET A 154 -12.96 -8.88 -1.81
CA MET A 154 -13.24 -10.11 -2.56
C MET A 154 -14.38 -9.93 -3.58
N GLU A 155 -15.41 -9.14 -3.27
CA GLU A 155 -16.46 -8.79 -4.22
C GLU A 155 -15.93 -7.91 -5.37
N ILE A 156 -15.06 -6.94 -5.06
CA ILE A 156 -14.37 -6.12 -6.07
C ILE A 156 -13.56 -7.01 -7.01
N PHE A 157 -12.78 -7.96 -6.46
CA PHE A 157 -11.94 -8.86 -7.24
C PHE A 157 -12.71 -9.89 -8.09
N LYS A 158 -14.04 -9.97 -7.98
CA LYS A 158 -14.86 -10.69 -8.97
C LYS A 158 -14.96 -9.95 -10.30
N ASN A 159 -14.77 -8.62 -10.28
CA ASN A 159 -14.93 -7.75 -11.43
C ASN A 159 -13.60 -7.24 -12.00
N VAL A 160 -12.56 -7.18 -11.17
CA VAL A 160 -11.22 -6.71 -11.56
C VAL A 160 -10.15 -7.69 -11.09
N ASP A 161 -9.06 -7.81 -11.83
CA ASP A 161 -7.92 -8.64 -11.42
C ASP A 161 -6.98 -7.92 -10.44
N ILE A 162 -6.83 -6.61 -10.62
CA ILE A 162 -5.84 -5.77 -9.93
C ILE A 162 -6.50 -4.43 -9.60
N ILE A 163 -6.27 -3.94 -8.38
CA ILE A 163 -6.60 -2.58 -7.96
C ILE A 163 -5.34 -1.73 -8.14
N VAL A 164 -5.48 -0.54 -8.73
CA VAL A 164 -4.35 0.37 -8.97
C VAL A 164 -4.58 1.69 -8.25
N THR A 165 -3.54 2.18 -7.58
CA THR A 165 -3.51 3.47 -6.89
C THR A 165 -2.13 4.11 -7.03
N PRO A 166 -1.96 5.41 -6.76
CA PRO A 166 -0.64 5.90 -6.33
C PRO A 166 -0.15 5.11 -5.12
N THR A 167 1.17 5.00 -4.94
CA THR A 167 1.72 4.37 -3.73
C THR A 167 1.54 5.27 -2.51
N THR A 168 1.83 6.55 -2.66
CA THR A 168 1.74 7.56 -1.60
C THR A 168 0.93 8.76 -2.07
N GLY A 169 0.29 9.45 -1.13
CA GLY A 169 -0.43 10.70 -1.42
C GLY A 169 0.47 11.91 -1.63
N MET A 170 1.78 11.78 -1.41
CA MET A 170 2.75 12.85 -1.64
C MET A 170 4.11 12.29 -2.06
N THR A 171 4.91 13.09 -2.75
CA THR A 171 6.33 12.80 -3.01
C THR A 171 7.17 13.05 -1.75
N ALA A 172 8.50 12.84 -1.83
CA ALA A 172 9.38 12.90 -0.67
C ALA A 172 9.25 14.23 0.11
N PRO A 173 8.76 14.20 1.36
CA PRO A 173 8.62 15.43 2.15
C PRO A 173 9.98 15.95 2.58
N ARG A 174 10.06 17.27 2.80
CA ARG A 174 11.24 17.87 3.42
C ARG A 174 11.31 17.49 4.89
N ILE A 175 12.51 17.16 5.36
CA ILE A 175 12.77 16.90 6.78
C ILE A 175 12.89 18.27 7.49
N PRO A 176 12.06 18.57 8.51
CA PRO A 176 12.19 19.79 9.27
C PRO A 176 13.52 19.80 10.05
N PRO A 177 14.30 20.90 10.05
CA PRO A 177 15.55 20.96 10.80
C PRO A 177 15.38 20.69 12.30
N SER A 178 14.25 21.11 12.88
CA SER A 178 13.91 20.83 14.29
C SER A 178 13.73 19.35 14.59
N ALA A 179 13.23 18.56 13.63
CA ALA A 179 12.99 17.13 13.79
C ALA A 179 14.30 16.33 13.91
N LEU A 180 15.42 16.84 13.38
CA LEU A 180 16.72 16.14 13.42
C LEU A 180 17.26 15.95 14.85
N LYS A 181 16.83 16.78 15.81
CA LYS A 181 17.35 16.73 17.18
C LYS A 181 16.67 15.67 18.05
N VAL A 182 15.34 15.57 17.95
CA VAL A 182 14.52 14.76 18.87
C VAL A 182 13.39 13.97 18.18
N GLY A 183 13.33 14.02 16.86
CA GLY A 183 12.21 13.52 16.06
C GLY A 183 11.07 14.54 15.98
N GLU A 184 9.99 14.12 15.32
CA GLU A 184 8.72 14.84 15.26
C GLU A 184 7.56 13.85 15.29
N THR A 185 6.36 14.32 15.63
CA THR A 185 5.12 13.60 15.35
C THR A 185 4.31 14.44 14.37
N ASN A 186 4.11 13.92 13.16
CA ASN A 186 3.39 14.61 12.09
C ASN A 186 2.38 13.66 11.45
N LEU A 187 1.19 13.63 12.04
CA LEU A 187 0.11 12.73 11.61
C LEU A 187 -0.45 13.08 10.23
N GLN A 188 -0.34 14.34 9.79
CA GLN A 188 -0.79 14.76 8.47
C GLN A 188 0.13 14.19 7.37
N VAL A 189 1.44 14.34 7.52
CA VAL A 189 2.42 13.74 6.60
C VAL A 189 2.29 12.22 6.60
N SER A 190 2.23 11.60 7.78
CA SER A 190 2.06 10.15 7.93
C SER A 190 0.77 9.65 7.26
N GLY A 191 -0.34 10.37 7.45
CA GLY A 191 -1.63 10.06 6.83
C GLY A 191 -1.60 10.13 5.30
N ASN A 192 -0.91 11.13 4.73
CA ASN A 192 -0.73 11.25 3.28
C ASN A 192 0.16 10.12 2.73
N LEU A 193 1.23 9.75 3.44
CA LEU A 193 2.13 8.67 3.03
C LEU A 193 1.44 7.30 3.08
N MET A 194 0.60 7.05 4.08
CA MET A 194 -0.04 5.73 4.29
C MET A 194 -1.38 5.55 3.58
N ARG A 195 -1.91 6.61 2.95
CA ARG A 195 -3.28 6.67 2.42
C ARG A 195 -3.71 5.45 1.61
N PHE A 196 -2.83 4.95 0.74
CA PHE A 196 -3.15 3.90 -0.22
C PHE A 196 -2.66 2.50 0.15
N ILE A 197 -1.75 2.36 1.13
CA ILE A 197 -1.08 1.07 1.41
C ILE A 197 -1.79 0.25 2.50
N ILE A 198 -2.72 0.88 3.24
CA ILE A 198 -3.36 0.27 4.41
C ILE A 198 -4.16 -0.98 4.05
N ASN A 199 -4.83 -0.99 2.90
CA ASN A 199 -5.64 -2.12 2.45
C ASN A 199 -4.79 -3.39 2.24
N ALA A 200 -3.62 -3.28 1.60
CA ALA A 200 -2.71 -4.40 1.38
C ALA A 200 -2.26 -5.02 2.71
N ASN A 201 -1.89 -4.19 3.69
CA ASN A 201 -1.44 -4.63 5.00
C ASN A 201 -2.56 -5.28 5.82
N LEU A 202 -3.67 -4.56 6.02
CA LEU A 202 -4.77 -5.02 6.86
C LEU A 202 -5.39 -6.31 6.29
N LEU A 203 -5.54 -6.39 4.98
CA LEU A 203 -6.21 -7.50 4.32
C LEU A 203 -5.24 -8.61 3.88
N ARG A 204 -3.92 -8.42 4.04
CA ARG A 204 -2.89 -9.38 3.57
C ARG A 204 -3.00 -9.66 2.07
N LEU A 205 -3.25 -8.61 1.28
CA LEU A 205 -3.26 -8.69 -0.18
C LEU A 205 -1.85 -8.44 -0.71
N PRO A 206 -1.40 -9.19 -1.73
CA PRO A 206 -0.10 -8.92 -2.34
C PRO A 206 -0.16 -7.58 -3.07
N ALA A 207 0.83 -6.73 -2.82
CA ALA A 207 0.97 -5.44 -3.46
C ALA A 207 2.41 -5.18 -3.90
N VAL A 208 2.59 -4.45 -4.99
CA VAL A 208 3.89 -4.03 -5.51
C VAL A 208 3.86 -2.56 -5.89
N THR A 209 4.95 -1.85 -5.59
CA THR A 209 5.15 -0.47 -6.04
C THR A 209 6.15 -0.44 -7.19
N ILE A 210 5.81 0.34 -8.21
CA ILE A 210 6.63 0.59 -9.40
C ILE A 210 6.84 2.09 -9.59
N PRO A 211 8.08 2.54 -9.89
CA PRO A 211 8.33 3.92 -10.25
C PRO A 211 7.69 4.21 -11.62
N VAL A 212 6.88 5.26 -11.70
CA VAL A 212 6.14 5.62 -12.93
C VAL A 212 6.58 6.94 -13.53
N GLY A 213 7.28 7.77 -12.78
CA GLY A 213 7.83 9.03 -13.25
C GLY A 213 8.28 9.92 -12.11
N TYR A 214 8.29 11.22 -12.38
CA TYR A 214 8.75 12.24 -11.44
C TYR A 214 7.76 13.41 -11.38
N ASP A 215 7.67 14.06 -10.22
CA ASP A 215 6.95 15.33 -10.11
C ASP A 215 7.74 16.49 -10.75
N LYS A 216 7.15 17.69 -10.76
CA LYS A 216 7.81 18.90 -11.31
C LYS A 216 9.13 19.26 -10.62
N GLN A 217 9.37 18.80 -9.40
CA GLN A 217 10.60 19.01 -8.65
C GLN A 217 11.63 17.89 -8.89
N GLY A 218 11.30 16.89 -9.72
CA GLY A 218 12.17 15.76 -10.00
C GLY A 218 12.14 14.68 -8.92
N LEU A 219 11.14 14.67 -8.03
CA LEU A 219 10.99 13.64 -6.99
C LEU A 219 10.26 12.41 -7.56
N PRO A 220 10.69 11.18 -7.24
CA PRO A 220 10.07 9.97 -7.77
C PRO A 220 8.61 9.81 -7.36
N ILE A 221 7.78 9.35 -8.31
CA ILE A 221 6.38 8.95 -8.09
C ILE A 221 6.26 7.44 -8.26
N GLY A 222 5.61 6.79 -7.29
CA GLY A 222 5.31 5.36 -7.31
C GLY A 222 3.82 5.09 -7.58
N MET A 223 3.56 4.05 -8.37
CA MET A 223 2.22 3.48 -8.55
C MET A 223 2.19 2.10 -7.89
N GLN A 224 1.10 1.82 -7.18
CA GLN A 224 0.87 0.57 -6.47
C GLN A 224 -0.13 -0.30 -7.23
N LEU A 225 0.21 -1.58 -7.39
CA LEU A 225 -0.67 -2.62 -7.91
C LEU A 225 -1.01 -3.58 -6.77
N ILE A 226 -2.29 -3.84 -6.54
CA ILE A 226 -2.79 -4.72 -5.48
C ILE A 226 -3.56 -5.86 -6.12
N GLY A 227 -3.12 -7.09 -5.87
CA GLY A 227 -3.69 -8.29 -6.45
C GLY A 227 -4.60 -9.05 -5.48
N ARG A 228 -5.26 -10.07 -6.03
CA ARG A 228 -5.92 -11.13 -5.26
C ARG A 228 -4.91 -11.90 -4.39
N PRO A 229 -5.35 -12.55 -3.29
CA PRO A 229 -4.49 -13.44 -2.52
C PRO A 229 -3.76 -14.43 -3.41
N TRP A 230 -2.45 -14.57 -3.21
CA TRP A 230 -1.59 -15.54 -3.90
C TRP A 230 -1.38 -15.30 -5.41
N CYS A 231 -1.64 -14.08 -5.90
CA CYS A 231 -1.43 -13.72 -7.30
C CYS A 231 -0.21 -12.79 -7.49
N GLU A 232 0.85 -12.99 -6.69
CA GLU A 232 2.14 -12.29 -6.78
C GLU A 232 2.74 -12.36 -8.19
N ALA A 233 2.68 -13.54 -8.83
CA ALA A 233 3.18 -13.72 -10.19
C ALA A 233 2.46 -12.82 -11.20
N SER A 234 1.13 -12.64 -11.06
CA SER A 234 0.35 -11.79 -11.95
C SER A 234 0.70 -10.32 -11.78
N ILE A 235 0.77 -9.84 -10.52
CA ILE A 235 1.11 -8.44 -10.26
C ILE A 235 2.56 -8.12 -10.65
N LEU A 236 3.50 -9.06 -10.45
CA LEU A 236 4.91 -8.85 -10.83
C LEU A 236 5.10 -8.81 -12.34
N ARG A 237 4.35 -9.63 -13.10
CA ARG A 237 4.36 -9.57 -14.57
C ARG A 237 3.82 -8.24 -15.08
N LEU A 238 2.66 -7.81 -14.57
CA LEU A 238 2.10 -6.51 -14.96
C LEU A 238 3.05 -5.36 -14.59
N ALA A 239 3.65 -5.42 -13.40
CA ALA A 239 4.59 -4.43 -12.94
C ALA A 239 5.82 -4.32 -13.87
N ALA A 240 6.37 -5.46 -14.32
CA ALA A 240 7.47 -5.49 -15.28
C ALA A 240 7.05 -4.90 -16.65
N THR A 241 5.86 -5.23 -17.15
CA THR A 241 5.33 -4.65 -18.39
C THR A 241 5.17 -3.14 -18.30
N ILE A 242 4.69 -2.62 -17.17
CA ILE A 242 4.56 -1.18 -16.95
C ILE A 242 5.94 -0.51 -16.90
N GLU A 243 6.89 -1.10 -16.16
CA GLU A 243 8.27 -0.58 -16.05
C GLU A 243 8.96 -0.52 -17.41
N GLU A 244 8.73 -1.49 -18.29
CA GLU A 244 9.34 -1.56 -19.62
C GLU A 244 8.67 -0.66 -20.65
N THR A 245 7.34 -0.58 -20.64
CA THR A 245 6.60 -0.04 -21.80
C THR A 245 5.80 1.23 -21.53
N CYS A 246 5.52 1.57 -20.27
CA CYS A 246 4.59 2.64 -19.92
C CYS A 246 5.20 3.72 -19.02
N ALA A 247 6.12 3.35 -18.13
CA ALA A 247 6.78 4.25 -17.18
C ALA A 247 7.79 5.18 -17.85
N GLU A 248 8.08 6.31 -17.21
CA GLU A 248 9.19 7.17 -17.64
C GLU A 248 10.56 6.54 -17.36
N PRO A 249 11.58 6.85 -18.19
CA PRO A 249 12.94 6.40 -17.93
C PRO A 249 13.42 6.85 -16.55
N LYS A 250 14.03 5.92 -15.81
CA LYS A 250 14.59 6.18 -14.49
C LYS A 250 15.75 7.16 -14.62
N LYS A 251 15.64 8.31 -13.94
CA LYS A 251 16.72 9.25 -13.71
C LYS A 251 17.67 8.72 -12.64
N LYS A 252 18.97 8.89 -12.85
CA LYS A 252 19.96 8.62 -11.82
C LYS A 252 19.74 9.59 -10.65
N PRO A 253 19.71 9.10 -9.39
CA PRO A 253 19.60 9.98 -8.23
C PRO A 253 20.87 10.83 -8.10
N LEU A 254 20.74 11.97 -7.41
CA LEU A 254 21.87 12.88 -7.15
C LEU A 254 23.04 12.18 -6.45
N GLN A 255 22.73 11.28 -5.50
CA GLN A 255 23.71 10.42 -4.86
C GLN A 255 23.58 9.00 -5.45
N TYR A 256 24.53 8.63 -6.31
CA TYR A 256 24.59 7.33 -6.99
C TYR A 256 26.03 6.83 -7.03
N TYR A 257 26.23 5.55 -6.72
CA TYR A 257 27.52 4.87 -6.76
C TYR A 257 27.47 3.69 -7.72
N ASP A 258 28.41 3.64 -8.67
CA ASP A 258 28.56 2.54 -9.62
C ASP A 258 29.55 1.50 -9.09
N ILE A 259 29.03 0.42 -8.52
CA ILE A 259 29.83 -0.60 -7.84
C ILE A 259 30.68 -1.40 -8.86
N LEU A 260 30.24 -1.51 -10.11
CA LEU A 260 30.90 -2.34 -11.11
C LEU A 260 32.05 -1.63 -11.82
N LYS A 261 32.10 -0.29 -11.75
CA LYS A 261 33.17 0.47 -12.40
C LYS A 261 34.44 0.62 -11.57
N GLY A 262 34.41 0.26 -10.28
CA GLY A 262 35.48 0.61 -9.35
C GLY A 262 35.64 2.14 -9.23
N ASN A 263 36.25 2.62 -8.15
CA ASN A 263 36.70 4.01 -8.09
C ASN A 263 38.03 4.15 -8.81
#